data_AF-A0A2X5NKU7-F1
#
_entry.id   AF-A0A2X5NKU7-F1
#
_cell.length_a   1.000
_cell.length_b   1.000
_cell.length_c   1.000
_cell.angle_alpha   90.00
_cell.angle_beta   90.00
_cell.angle_gamma   90.00
#
_symmetry.space_group_name_H-M   'P 1'
#
loop_
_entity.id
_entity.type
_entity.pdbx_description
1 polymer ?
#
loop_
_entity_poly.entity_id
_entity_poly.type
_entity_poly.pdbx_seq_one_letter_code
_entity_poly.pdbx_strand_id
1 'polypeptide(L)'
;MSVLAVIPPISALRPLLPGRGSLRRYSALLCIGLLTLAGCSQHQPSVSAEKPAVVKARVQHLLPPAVRDKAGWSEDIYQAFSHQKLSPSAQNLCAVIAVAGQESGFNADTPVNGLPAIAMKEIYRRAAALYIPQFVVDTALKIPSPDGKSYAQRLHSVRNEQQLSAIFDDLIGTVPMGQRLFGNLNPVHTAGPMQVSIAFAEQHAAGYPWPVDKTLRREVFSRRGSVWFGTLHLLGYPVDYPSMIYRFADYNAGWYASRNAAFQAAVMQLTGRRLALDGDLIRYDGDGVGSTEKAVLSLQSRLGISVSSLRHQLTLGEDPEFSQSTVWKQVFRLADKQNGRPLPRARLPGIELESPKITRQLTTAWYAERVNTRYRQCLARVNPSLHSHSDLCHT
;
A
#
# COMPACT_ATOMS: atom_id res chain seq x y z
N MET A 1 25.22 -39.83 23.25
CA MET A 1 25.61 -38.83 24.27
C MET A 1 24.57 -37.72 24.17
N SER A 2 23.35 -37.85 24.73
CA SER A 2 22.99 -37.73 26.16
C SER A 2 23.62 -36.46 26.74
N VAL A 3 22.91 -35.40 27.16
CA VAL A 3 21.96 -35.28 28.30
C VAL A 3 21.40 -33.82 28.20
N LEU A 4 20.09 -33.51 28.09
CA LEU A 4 19.00 -33.37 29.07
C LEU A 4 19.31 -32.57 30.38
N ALA A 5 18.80 -31.33 30.49
CA ALA A 5 18.56 -30.64 31.77
C ALA A 5 17.23 -29.87 31.60
N VAL A 6 16.10 -30.10 32.28
CA VAL A 6 15.72 -30.48 33.66
C VAL A 6 15.96 -29.35 34.69
N ILE A 7 14.84 -28.69 35.01
CA ILE A 7 14.56 -27.74 36.11
C ILE A 7 14.51 -28.50 37.44
N PRO A 8 14.90 -27.91 38.60
CA PRO A 8 13.95 -27.66 39.71
C PRO A 8 14.34 -26.42 40.59
N PRO A 9 13.81 -26.18 41.81
CA PRO A 9 12.61 -25.37 42.02
C PRO A 9 12.75 -24.26 43.10
N ILE A 10 11.62 -23.58 43.31
CA ILE A 10 11.28 -22.48 44.23
C ILE A 10 11.61 -22.81 45.70
N SER A 11 12.14 -21.83 46.44
CA SER A 11 12.11 -21.79 47.91
C SER A 11 11.81 -20.39 48.42
N ALA A 12 10.85 -20.34 49.34
CA ALA A 12 10.26 -19.17 49.95
C ALA A 12 11.20 -18.47 50.94
N LEU A 13 11.17 -17.13 50.98
CA LEU A 13 11.64 -16.36 52.13
C LEU A 13 10.49 -15.55 52.73
N ARG A 14 10.21 -15.88 54.01
CA ARG A 14 9.40 -15.09 54.96
C ARG A 14 10.10 -13.77 55.28
N PRO A 15 9.37 -12.65 55.43
CA PRO A 15 9.89 -11.47 56.10
C PRO A 15 9.71 -11.55 57.63
N LEU A 16 10.75 -11.14 58.34
CA LEU A 16 10.83 -10.98 59.78
C LEU A 16 10.03 -9.72 60.22
N LEU A 17 9.16 -9.90 61.22
CA LEU A 17 8.52 -8.82 61.97
C LEU A 17 9.43 -8.37 63.13
N PRO A 18 9.51 -7.07 63.45
CA PRO A 18 9.88 -6.62 64.78
C PRO A 18 8.67 -6.10 65.57
N GLY A 19 8.50 -6.65 66.77
CA GLY A 19 8.30 -5.90 68.02
C GLY A 19 7.04 -5.07 68.21
N ARG A 20 6.07 -5.62 68.96
CA ARG A 20 5.01 -4.85 69.63
C ARG A 20 5.56 -4.14 70.87
N GLY A 21 5.46 -2.82 70.89
CA GLY A 21 5.57 -1.98 72.10
C GLY A 21 4.47 -0.92 72.06
N SER A 22 3.57 -0.98 73.04
CA SER A 22 2.36 -0.18 73.15
C SER A 22 2.60 1.25 73.65
N LEU A 23 1.60 2.11 73.39
CA LEU A 23 1.15 3.32 74.14
C LEU A 23 1.20 4.56 73.23
N ARG A 24 0.11 4.86 72.53
CA ARG A 24 -1.08 5.57 73.02
C ARG A 24 -0.73 6.99 73.47
N ARG A 25 -1.22 7.96 72.69
CA ARG A 25 -1.31 9.42 72.89
C ARG A 25 -0.46 10.21 71.91
N TYR A 26 -0.92 10.34 70.66
CA TYR A 26 -0.90 11.60 69.89
C TYR A 26 -1.94 11.44 68.74
N SER A 27 -3.20 11.23 69.14
CA SER A 27 -4.35 11.30 68.25
C SER A 27 -4.81 12.76 68.17
N ALA A 28 -4.15 13.55 67.34
CA ALA A 28 -4.62 14.80 66.76
C ALA A 28 -3.42 15.40 66.02
N LEU A 29 -3.61 15.83 64.77
CA LEU A 29 -2.59 16.43 63.89
C LEU A 29 -1.75 15.45 63.05
N LEU A 30 -2.40 14.58 62.27
CA LEU A 30 -1.85 14.14 60.98
C LEU A 30 -2.93 13.60 60.02
N CYS A 31 -4.10 14.24 59.96
CA CYS A 31 -5.18 13.89 59.02
C CYS A 31 -5.29 14.82 57.81
N ILE A 32 -4.24 15.59 57.48
CA ILE A 32 -4.22 16.46 56.30
C ILE A 32 -2.90 16.21 55.59
N GLY A 33 -2.89 15.32 54.59
CA GLY A 33 -1.69 15.10 53.78
C GLY A 33 -1.60 13.84 52.94
N LEU A 34 -2.66 13.01 52.81
CA LEU A 34 -2.58 11.76 52.03
C LEU A 34 -3.85 11.43 51.21
N LEU A 35 -4.54 12.44 50.66
CA LEU A 35 -5.76 12.22 49.85
C LEU A 35 -5.81 12.98 48.51
N THR A 36 -4.66 13.22 47.86
CA THR A 36 -4.64 13.78 46.49
C THR A 36 -3.74 13.01 45.53
N LEU A 37 -3.84 11.68 45.54
CA LEU A 37 -3.48 10.84 44.39
C LEU A 37 -4.73 10.11 43.90
N ALA A 38 -5.76 10.89 43.53
CA ALA A 38 -6.73 10.42 42.57
C ALA A 38 -6.00 10.31 41.23
N GLY A 39 -5.36 9.17 41.00
CA GLY A 39 -4.90 8.80 39.68
C GLY A 39 -6.12 8.75 38.77
N CYS A 40 -6.29 9.77 37.94
CA CYS A 40 -7.10 9.66 36.74
C CYS A 40 -6.44 8.59 35.87
N SER A 41 -6.81 7.33 36.11
CA SER A 41 -6.69 6.29 35.11
C SER A 41 -7.54 6.77 33.95
N GLN A 42 -6.92 7.47 33.01
CA GLN A 42 -7.46 7.67 31.68
C GLN A 42 -7.59 6.27 31.10
N HIS A 43 -8.73 5.64 31.38
CA HIS A 43 -9.31 4.67 30.49
C HIS A 43 -9.41 5.40 29.15
N GLN A 44 -8.41 5.23 28.30
CA GLN A 44 -8.62 5.38 26.88
C GLN A 44 -9.88 4.55 26.61
N PRO A 45 -10.97 5.15 26.10
CA PRO A 45 -12.10 4.36 25.70
C PRO A 45 -11.53 3.34 24.74
N SER A 46 -11.57 2.06 25.12
CA SER A 46 -11.45 1.00 24.15
C SER A 46 -12.52 1.35 23.13
N VAL A 47 -12.09 1.70 21.91
CA VAL A 47 -13.01 1.96 20.82
C VAL A 47 -13.82 0.68 20.73
N SER A 48 -15.04 0.71 21.26
CA SER A 48 -15.96 -0.41 21.16
C SER A 48 -16.00 -0.75 19.69
N ALA A 49 -15.50 -1.92 19.33
CA ALA A 49 -15.37 -2.31 17.94
C ALA A 49 -16.75 -2.16 17.31
N GLU A 50 -16.87 -1.23 16.37
CA GLU A 50 -18.14 -0.88 15.78
C GLU A 50 -18.80 -2.15 15.22
N LYS A 51 -20.09 -2.36 15.54
CA LYS A 51 -20.76 -3.61 15.19
C LYS A 51 -20.65 -3.86 13.68
N PRO A 52 -20.36 -5.10 13.24
CA PRO A 52 -20.15 -5.41 11.82
C PRO A 52 -21.29 -4.91 10.91
N ALA A 53 -22.54 -5.08 11.34
CA ALA A 53 -23.71 -4.64 10.60
C ALA A 53 -23.75 -3.12 10.37
N VAL A 54 -23.27 -2.32 11.32
CA VAL A 54 -23.25 -0.85 11.22
C VAL A 54 -22.22 -0.41 10.18
N VAL A 55 -21.01 -0.98 10.23
CA VAL A 55 -19.95 -0.69 9.26
C VAL A 55 -20.38 -1.10 7.84
N LYS A 56 -20.93 -2.31 7.68
CA LYS A 56 -21.41 -2.80 6.38
C LYS A 56 -22.53 -1.91 5.83
N ALA A 57 -23.51 -1.53 6.64
CA ALA A 57 -24.57 -0.61 6.23
C ALA A 57 -24.02 0.77 5.81
N ARG A 58 -23.04 1.31 6.55
CA ARG A 58 -22.33 2.54 6.16
C ARG A 58 -21.66 2.38 4.80
N VAL A 59 -20.93 1.29 4.56
CA VAL A 59 -20.29 1.05 3.26
C VAL A 59 -21.31 0.99 2.14
N GLN A 60 -22.43 0.28 2.31
CA GLN A 60 -23.51 0.23 1.30
C GLN A 60 -24.08 1.61 0.96
N HIS A 61 -24.20 2.48 1.96
CA HIS A 61 -24.62 3.87 1.79
C HIS A 61 -23.60 4.71 1.02
N LEU A 62 -22.31 4.55 1.34
CA LEU A 62 -21.21 5.30 0.71
C LEU A 62 -20.92 4.86 -0.74
N LEU A 63 -21.17 3.59 -1.06
CA LEU A 63 -21.02 3.06 -2.42
C LEU A 63 -21.90 3.81 -3.42
N PRO A 64 -21.38 4.12 -4.64
CA PRO A 64 -22.19 4.76 -5.67
C PRO A 64 -23.50 4.00 -5.95
N PRO A 65 -24.60 4.70 -6.29
CA PRO A 65 -25.90 4.07 -6.54
C PRO A 65 -25.88 2.97 -7.61
N ALA A 66 -25.05 3.14 -8.64
CA ALA A 66 -24.95 2.22 -9.78
C ALA A 66 -24.22 0.89 -9.46
N VAL A 67 -23.63 0.74 -8.27
CA VAL A 67 -22.97 -0.51 -7.87
C VAL A 67 -24.03 -1.59 -7.68
N ARG A 68 -23.93 -2.68 -8.44
CA ARG A 68 -24.90 -3.78 -8.43
C ARG A 68 -24.84 -4.61 -7.14
N ASP A 69 -23.68 -5.18 -6.84
CA ASP A 69 -23.49 -6.04 -5.65
C ASP A 69 -22.97 -5.24 -4.44
N LYS A 70 -23.79 -4.32 -3.92
CA LYS A 70 -23.39 -3.52 -2.74
C LYS A 70 -23.14 -4.38 -1.51
N ALA A 71 -23.90 -5.47 -1.34
CA ALA A 71 -23.77 -6.36 -0.19
C ALA A 71 -22.39 -7.04 -0.18
N GLY A 72 -21.99 -7.65 -1.29
CA GLY A 72 -20.69 -8.30 -1.42
C GLY A 72 -19.52 -7.33 -1.30
N TRP A 73 -19.61 -6.14 -1.91
CA TRP A 73 -18.61 -5.08 -1.73
C TRP A 73 -18.50 -4.61 -0.28
N SER A 74 -19.63 -4.48 0.42
CA SER A 74 -19.64 -4.08 1.83
C SER A 74 -19.03 -5.14 2.75
N GLU A 75 -19.24 -6.43 2.43
CA GLU A 75 -18.62 -7.54 3.15
C GLU A 75 -17.09 -7.50 3.00
N ASP A 76 -16.59 -7.49 1.77
CA ASP A 76 -15.16 -7.57 1.50
C ASP A 76 -14.40 -6.36 2.07
N ILE A 77 -14.97 -5.15 1.96
CA ILE A 77 -14.39 -3.93 2.56
C ILE A 77 -14.40 -4.04 4.09
N TYR A 78 -15.51 -4.46 4.70
CA TYR A 78 -15.57 -4.64 6.15
C TYR A 78 -14.50 -5.64 6.63
N GLN A 79 -14.36 -6.78 5.95
CA GLN A 79 -13.40 -7.80 6.33
C GLN A 79 -11.96 -7.29 6.21
N ALA A 80 -11.64 -6.55 5.14
CA ALA A 80 -10.34 -5.92 4.99
C ALA A 80 -9.99 -5.01 6.18
N PHE A 81 -10.94 -4.14 6.58
CA PHE A 81 -10.76 -3.24 7.73
C PHE A 81 -10.63 -4.01 9.05
N SER A 82 -11.49 -5.00 9.27
CA SER A 82 -11.52 -5.78 10.50
C SER A 82 -10.22 -6.55 10.70
N HIS A 83 -9.75 -7.26 9.67
CA HIS A 83 -8.53 -8.08 9.76
C HIS A 83 -7.25 -7.24 9.86
N GLN A 84 -7.21 -6.09 9.19
CA GLN A 84 -6.06 -5.17 9.26
C GLN A 84 -6.14 -4.21 10.45
N LYS A 85 -7.17 -4.33 11.30
CA LYS A 85 -7.42 -3.49 12.48
C LYS A 85 -7.43 -1.99 12.14
N LEU A 86 -7.97 -1.66 10.96
CA LEU A 86 -8.09 -0.29 10.48
C LEU A 86 -9.36 0.35 11.03
N SER A 87 -9.29 1.63 11.37
CA SER A 87 -10.48 2.41 11.75
C SER A 87 -11.43 2.56 10.56
N PRO A 88 -12.69 2.10 10.64
CA PRO A 88 -13.68 2.23 9.57
C PRO A 88 -14.33 3.64 9.54
N SER A 89 -13.50 4.68 9.63
CA SER A 89 -13.92 6.07 9.50
C SER A 89 -14.46 6.33 8.09
N ALA A 90 -15.32 7.33 7.95
CA ALA A 90 -15.83 7.74 6.64
C ALA A 90 -14.70 8.06 5.66
N GLN A 91 -13.62 8.68 6.13
CA GLN A 91 -12.41 8.98 5.35
C GLN A 91 -11.74 7.71 4.82
N ASN A 92 -11.49 6.73 5.68
CA ASN A 92 -10.81 5.50 5.24
C ASN A 92 -11.70 4.65 4.33
N LEU A 93 -12.98 4.51 4.67
CA LEU A 93 -13.93 3.78 3.83
C LEU A 93 -14.08 4.43 2.45
N CYS A 94 -14.21 5.76 2.40
CA CYS A 94 -14.29 6.48 1.14
C CYS A 94 -13.01 6.42 0.33
N ALA A 95 -11.83 6.34 0.96
CA ALA A 95 -10.57 6.18 0.26
C ALA A 95 -10.54 4.83 -0.51
N VAL A 96 -10.90 3.73 0.16
CA VAL A 96 -10.96 2.40 -0.47
C VAL A 96 -12.03 2.34 -1.57
N ILE A 97 -13.23 2.89 -1.31
CA ILE A 97 -14.31 2.99 -2.31
C ILE A 97 -13.85 3.81 -3.53
N ALA A 98 -13.13 4.91 -3.33
CA ALA A 98 -12.67 5.77 -4.41
C ALA A 98 -11.65 5.07 -5.31
N VAL A 99 -10.69 4.35 -4.72
CA VAL A 99 -9.70 3.56 -5.47
C VAL A 99 -10.39 2.43 -6.23
N ALA A 100 -11.22 1.60 -5.58
CA ALA A 100 -11.96 0.52 -6.25
C ALA A 100 -12.83 1.04 -7.42
N GLY A 101 -13.48 2.19 -7.23
CA GLY A 101 -14.27 2.85 -8.27
C GLY A 101 -13.44 3.45 -9.41
N GLN A 102 -12.18 3.82 -9.16
CA GLN A 102 -11.25 4.27 -10.19
C GLN A 102 -10.68 3.11 -10.99
N GLU A 103 -10.30 2.01 -10.33
CA GLU A 103 -9.63 0.87 -10.96
C GLU A 103 -10.56 0.01 -11.81
N SER A 104 -11.77 -0.25 -11.32
CA SER A 104 -12.68 -1.20 -11.97
C SER A 104 -14.10 -0.70 -12.16
N GLY A 105 -14.44 0.47 -11.61
CA GLY A 105 -15.84 0.90 -11.55
C GLY A 105 -16.73 -0.09 -10.80
N PHE A 106 -16.16 -0.85 -9.86
CA PHE A 106 -16.81 -1.94 -9.12
C PHE A 106 -17.17 -3.18 -9.95
N ASN A 107 -16.45 -3.42 -11.05
CA ASN A 107 -16.62 -4.60 -11.91
C ASN A 107 -15.31 -5.40 -12.03
N ALA A 108 -15.22 -6.50 -11.27
CA ALA A 108 -14.04 -7.36 -11.21
C ALA A 108 -13.67 -8.05 -12.54
N ASP A 109 -14.66 -8.29 -13.42
CA ASP A 109 -14.49 -9.13 -14.61
C ASP A 109 -14.69 -8.33 -15.92
N THR A 110 -14.31 -7.06 -15.93
CA THR A 110 -14.53 -6.18 -17.10
C THR A 110 -13.79 -6.72 -18.33
N PRO A 111 -14.48 -7.01 -19.44
CA PRO A 111 -13.83 -7.43 -20.68
C PRO A 111 -12.93 -6.33 -21.24
N VAL A 112 -11.78 -6.71 -21.77
CA VAL A 112 -10.87 -5.78 -22.48
C VAL A 112 -11.08 -5.96 -23.98
N ASN A 113 -11.57 -4.91 -24.64
CA ASN A 113 -11.78 -4.93 -26.09
C ASN A 113 -10.45 -5.15 -26.83
N GLY A 114 -10.43 -6.13 -27.74
CA GLY A 114 -9.23 -6.47 -28.52
C GLY A 114 -8.11 -7.17 -27.73
N LEU A 115 -8.38 -7.64 -26.50
CA LEU A 115 -7.38 -8.30 -25.65
C LEU A 115 -6.58 -9.42 -26.34
N PRO A 116 -7.18 -10.31 -27.17
CA PRO A 116 -6.41 -11.33 -27.88
C PRO A 116 -5.28 -10.74 -28.73
N ALA A 117 -5.55 -9.68 -29.49
CA ALA A 117 -4.57 -9.04 -30.35
C ALA A 117 -3.49 -8.30 -29.54
N ILE A 118 -3.89 -7.64 -28.45
CA ILE A 118 -2.95 -6.94 -27.54
C ILE A 118 -2.00 -7.97 -26.90
N ALA A 119 -2.53 -9.08 -26.39
CA ALA A 119 -1.76 -10.14 -25.77
C ALA A 119 -0.75 -10.76 -26.75
N MET A 120 -1.20 -11.12 -27.97
CA MET A 120 -0.32 -11.68 -28.99
C MET A 120 0.78 -10.71 -29.41
N LYS A 121 0.46 -9.42 -29.57
CA LYS A 121 1.46 -8.38 -29.89
C LYS A 121 2.53 -8.28 -28.81
N GLU A 122 2.14 -8.31 -27.54
CA GLU A 122 3.10 -8.25 -26.43
C GLU A 122 3.94 -9.52 -26.30
N ILE A 123 3.36 -10.71 -26.53
CA ILE A 123 4.11 -11.97 -26.60
C ILE A 123 5.21 -11.88 -27.66
N TYR A 124 4.86 -11.47 -28.89
CA TYR A 124 5.84 -11.35 -29.97
C TYR A 124 6.90 -10.28 -29.67
N ARG A 125 6.51 -9.14 -29.11
CA ARG A 125 7.46 -8.09 -28.71
C ARG A 125 8.49 -8.61 -27.69
N ARG A 126 8.04 -9.34 -26.67
CA ARG A 126 8.92 -9.92 -25.64
C ARG A 126 9.80 -11.03 -26.20
N ALA A 127 9.25 -11.92 -27.03
CA ALA A 127 10.02 -12.95 -27.71
C ALA A 127 11.12 -12.35 -28.61
N ALA A 128 10.79 -11.30 -29.38
CA ALA A 128 11.73 -10.59 -30.22
C ALA A 128 12.86 -9.93 -29.40
N ALA A 129 12.55 -9.37 -28.23
CA ALA A 129 13.57 -8.81 -27.31
C ALA A 129 14.56 -9.86 -26.78
N LEU A 130 14.17 -11.15 -26.80
CA LEU A 130 15.00 -12.30 -26.46
C LEU A 130 15.57 -13.01 -27.71
N TYR A 131 15.44 -12.41 -28.90
CA TYR A 131 15.85 -12.98 -30.18
C TYR A 131 15.20 -14.34 -30.51
N ILE A 132 14.01 -14.60 -29.96
CA ILE A 132 13.23 -15.81 -30.24
C ILE A 132 12.41 -15.57 -31.52
N PRO A 133 12.62 -16.36 -32.59
CA PRO A 133 11.87 -16.21 -33.84
C PRO A 133 10.36 -16.46 -33.66
N GLN A 134 9.53 -15.75 -34.42
CA GLN A 134 8.06 -15.85 -34.31
C GLN A 134 7.54 -17.28 -34.49
N PHE A 135 8.08 -18.05 -35.45
CA PHE A 135 7.63 -19.43 -35.68
C PHE A 135 7.85 -20.36 -34.48
N VAL A 136 8.84 -20.06 -33.63
CA VAL A 136 9.09 -20.80 -32.38
C VAL A 136 7.97 -20.53 -31.38
N VAL A 137 7.57 -19.26 -31.24
CA VAL A 137 6.42 -18.85 -30.42
C VAL A 137 5.14 -19.53 -30.92
N ASP A 138 4.88 -19.47 -32.23
CA ASP A 138 3.69 -20.07 -32.83
C ASP A 138 3.63 -21.59 -32.61
N THR A 139 4.79 -22.25 -32.64
CA THR A 139 4.89 -23.68 -32.38
C THR A 139 4.65 -23.99 -30.91
N ALA A 140 5.23 -23.22 -29.98
CA ALA A 140 5.01 -23.37 -28.56
C ALA A 140 3.52 -23.17 -28.18
N LEU A 141 2.85 -22.20 -28.79
CA LEU A 141 1.43 -21.93 -28.51
C LEU A 141 0.48 -23.01 -29.06
N LYS A 142 0.94 -23.90 -29.95
CA LYS A 142 0.15 -25.07 -30.41
C LYS A 142 0.09 -26.20 -29.39
N ILE A 143 0.91 -26.17 -28.34
CA ILE A 143 0.89 -27.19 -27.28
C ILE A 143 -0.53 -27.27 -26.69
N PRO A 144 -1.10 -28.48 -26.55
CA PRO A 144 -2.39 -28.65 -25.91
C PRO A 144 -2.30 -28.27 -24.43
N SER A 145 -3.26 -27.49 -23.98
CA SER A 145 -3.41 -27.13 -22.58
C SER A 145 -4.24 -28.19 -21.84
N PRO A 146 -4.35 -28.12 -20.50
CA PRO A 146 -5.12 -29.07 -19.71
C PRO A 146 -6.61 -29.21 -20.09
N ASP A 147 -7.19 -28.21 -20.76
CA ASP A 147 -8.57 -28.23 -21.26
C ASP A 147 -8.73 -28.85 -22.67
N GLY A 148 -7.65 -29.38 -23.24
CA GLY A 148 -7.61 -29.99 -24.57
C GLY A 148 -7.48 -29.01 -25.74
N LYS A 149 -7.64 -27.69 -25.52
CA LYS A 149 -7.37 -26.67 -26.54
C LYS A 149 -5.90 -26.26 -26.52
N SER A 150 -5.38 -25.83 -27.68
CA SER A 150 -4.06 -25.20 -27.71
C SER A 150 -4.04 -23.86 -26.99
N TYR A 151 -2.87 -23.45 -26.46
CA TYR A 151 -2.72 -22.12 -25.86
C TYR A 151 -3.05 -20.99 -26.85
N ALA A 152 -2.76 -21.16 -28.14
CA ALA A 152 -3.17 -20.24 -29.20
C ALA A 152 -4.70 -20.06 -29.24
N GLN A 153 -5.46 -21.16 -29.24
CA GLN A 153 -6.92 -21.11 -29.24
C GLN A 153 -7.47 -20.42 -27.98
N ARG A 154 -6.88 -20.72 -26.81
CA ARG A 154 -7.26 -20.07 -25.55
C ARG A 154 -7.01 -18.56 -25.61
N LEU A 155 -5.83 -18.14 -26.06
CA LEU A 155 -5.47 -16.72 -26.25
C LEU A 155 -6.38 -16.01 -27.25
N HIS A 156 -6.76 -16.67 -28.35
CA HIS A 156 -7.69 -16.07 -29.33
C HIS A 156 -9.09 -15.78 -28.78
N SER A 157 -9.52 -16.54 -27.77
CA SER A 157 -10.84 -16.39 -27.14
C SER A 157 -10.84 -15.59 -25.84
N VAL A 158 -9.67 -15.11 -25.38
CA VAL A 158 -9.51 -14.45 -24.08
C VAL A 158 -10.28 -13.14 -24.02
N ARG A 159 -11.02 -12.92 -22.93
CA ARG A 159 -11.87 -11.73 -22.78
C ARG A 159 -11.41 -10.76 -21.71
N ASN A 160 -10.73 -11.24 -20.67
CA ASN A 160 -10.29 -10.42 -19.55
C ASN A 160 -8.90 -10.84 -19.03
N GLU A 161 -8.32 -10.02 -18.17
CA GLU A 161 -6.95 -10.20 -17.65
C GLU A 161 -6.82 -11.43 -16.76
N GLN A 162 -7.87 -11.81 -16.04
CA GLN A 162 -7.87 -13.02 -15.22
C GLN A 162 -7.71 -14.28 -16.07
N GLN A 163 -8.48 -14.39 -17.16
CA GLN A 163 -8.35 -15.50 -18.11
C GLN A 163 -6.98 -15.49 -18.76
N LEU A 164 -6.46 -14.31 -19.14
CA LEU A 164 -5.13 -14.19 -19.72
C LEU A 164 -4.06 -14.69 -18.75
N SER A 165 -4.10 -14.24 -17.49
CA SER A 165 -3.13 -14.63 -16.47
C SER A 165 -3.19 -16.15 -16.19
N ALA A 166 -4.38 -16.73 -16.14
CA ALA A 166 -4.55 -18.18 -15.97
C ALA A 166 -3.97 -19.00 -17.15
N ILE A 167 -4.11 -18.51 -18.38
CA ILE A 167 -3.51 -19.15 -19.57
C ILE A 167 -1.97 -19.14 -19.45
N PHE A 168 -1.37 -18.02 -19.03
CA PHE A 168 0.07 -17.93 -18.82
C PHE A 168 0.56 -18.79 -17.65
N ASP A 169 -0.15 -18.79 -16.52
CA ASP A 169 0.19 -19.63 -15.36
C ASP A 169 0.18 -21.12 -15.72
N ASP A 170 -0.84 -21.55 -16.47
CA ASP A 170 -0.93 -22.93 -16.97
C ASP A 170 0.24 -23.27 -17.91
N LEU A 171 0.59 -22.36 -18.84
CA LEU A 171 1.69 -22.55 -19.78
C LEU A 171 3.04 -22.67 -19.05
N ILE A 172 3.31 -21.74 -18.13
CA ILE A 172 4.53 -21.71 -17.31
C ILE A 172 4.61 -22.96 -16.42
N GLY A 173 3.47 -23.43 -15.89
CA GLY A 173 3.41 -24.65 -15.08
C GLY A 173 3.63 -25.95 -15.86
N THR A 174 3.37 -25.95 -17.17
CA THR A 174 3.49 -27.14 -18.04
C THR A 174 4.93 -27.40 -18.48
N VAL A 175 5.78 -26.37 -18.50
CA VAL A 175 7.19 -26.52 -18.86
C VAL A 175 7.99 -26.96 -17.62
N PRO A 176 8.83 -28.01 -17.69
CA PRO A 176 9.72 -28.39 -16.59
C PRO A 176 10.61 -27.20 -16.19
N MET A 177 10.68 -26.90 -14.89
CA MET A 177 11.33 -25.68 -14.34
C MET A 177 10.73 -24.35 -14.84
N GLY A 178 9.58 -24.37 -15.51
CA GLY A 178 9.00 -23.21 -16.16
C GLY A 178 8.68 -22.08 -15.18
N GLN A 179 8.17 -22.37 -13.98
CA GLN A 179 7.98 -21.34 -12.95
C GLN A 179 9.29 -20.67 -12.52
N ARG A 180 10.38 -21.43 -12.43
CA ARG A 180 11.70 -20.89 -12.03
C ARG A 180 12.38 -20.09 -13.15
N LEU A 181 12.18 -20.50 -14.40
CA LEU A 181 12.82 -19.89 -15.57
C LEU A 181 11.98 -18.77 -16.20
N PHE A 182 10.66 -18.87 -16.09
CA PHE A 182 9.70 -18.09 -16.88
C PHE A 182 8.56 -17.50 -16.04
N GLY A 183 8.53 -17.66 -14.70
CA GLY A 183 7.48 -17.11 -13.83
C GLY A 183 7.30 -15.59 -13.98
N ASN A 184 8.40 -14.87 -14.23
CA ASN A 184 8.40 -13.42 -14.47
C ASN A 184 7.91 -13.02 -15.87
N LEU A 185 7.64 -13.98 -16.77
CA LEU A 185 7.17 -13.71 -18.12
C LEU A 185 5.66 -13.51 -18.21
N ASN A 186 4.89 -13.85 -17.15
CA ASN A 186 3.46 -13.53 -17.11
C ASN A 186 3.29 -12.00 -17.24
N PRO A 187 2.67 -11.50 -18.33
CA PRO A 187 2.65 -10.06 -18.62
C PRO A 187 1.68 -9.29 -17.71
N VAL A 188 0.85 -10.00 -16.94
CA VAL A 188 -0.10 -9.41 -16.00
C VAL A 188 0.57 -9.28 -14.64
N HIS A 189 0.90 -8.05 -14.25
CA HIS A 189 1.58 -7.77 -12.99
C HIS A 189 0.64 -7.19 -11.91
N THR A 190 -0.55 -6.74 -12.30
CA THR A 190 -1.61 -6.25 -11.40
C THR A 190 -2.87 -7.10 -11.56
N ALA A 191 -3.68 -7.22 -10.50
CA ALA A 191 -4.88 -8.05 -10.54
C ALA A 191 -6.05 -7.53 -9.70
N GLY A 192 -7.23 -7.99 -10.11
CA GLY A 192 -8.49 -7.78 -9.41
C GLY A 192 -9.03 -6.35 -9.51
N PRO A 193 -10.18 -6.08 -8.89
CA PRO A 193 -10.89 -4.83 -9.04
C PRO A 193 -10.25 -3.60 -8.39
N MET A 194 -9.14 -3.77 -7.65
CA MET A 194 -8.29 -2.70 -7.14
C MET A 194 -6.89 -2.68 -7.80
N GLN A 195 -6.68 -3.45 -8.88
CA GLN A 195 -5.44 -3.46 -9.69
C GLN A 195 -4.16 -3.56 -8.84
N VAL A 196 -4.16 -4.49 -7.89
CA VAL A 196 -3.06 -4.66 -6.94
C VAL A 196 -1.90 -5.38 -7.60
N SER A 197 -0.67 -4.90 -7.40
CA SER A 197 0.55 -5.59 -7.83
C SER A 197 0.63 -7.00 -7.21
N ILE A 198 0.86 -8.01 -8.04
CA ILE A 198 1.05 -9.40 -7.58
C ILE A 198 2.29 -9.51 -6.68
N ALA A 199 3.39 -8.84 -7.06
CA ALA A 199 4.61 -8.83 -6.25
C ALA A 199 4.36 -8.17 -4.88
N PHE A 200 3.59 -7.08 -4.83
CA PHE A 200 3.18 -6.46 -3.57
C PHE A 200 2.39 -7.43 -2.70
N ALA A 201 1.39 -8.11 -3.27
CA ALA A 201 0.60 -9.09 -2.54
C ALA A 201 1.46 -10.23 -1.99
N GLU A 202 2.40 -10.76 -2.79
CA GLU A 202 3.32 -11.83 -2.38
C GLU A 202 4.23 -11.41 -1.22
N GLN A 203 4.77 -10.19 -1.27
CA GLN A 203 5.58 -9.63 -0.20
C GLN A 203 4.76 -9.37 1.09
N HIS A 204 3.46 -9.11 0.95
CA HIS A 204 2.57 -8.73 2.04
C HIS A 204 1.51 -9.80 2.38
N ALA A 205 1.77 -11.07 2.04
CA ALA A 205 0.83 -12.16 2.28
C ALA A 205 0.66 -12.48 3.78
N ALA A 206 1.62 -12.07 4.61
CA ALA A 206 1.55 -12.25 6.05
C ALA A 206 0.32 -11.57 6.65
N GLY A 207 -0.48 -12.32 7.41
CA GLY A 207 -1.72 -11.82 8.01
C GLY A 207 -2.94 -11.86 7.10
N TYR A 208 -2.82 -12.34 5.86
CA TYR A 208 -3.97 -12.65 5.02
C TYR A 208 -4.81 -13.77 5.68
N PRO A 209 -6.12 -13.56 5.92
CA PRO A 209 -6.86 -14.39 6.87
C PRO A 209 -7.53 -15.62 6.26
N TRP A 210 -7.52 -15.76 4.93
CA TRP A 210 -8.17 -16.87 4.22
C TRP A 210 -7.15 -17.85 3.64
N PRO A 211 -7.49 -19.15 3.54
CA PRO A 211 -6.67 -20.10 2.83
C PRO A 211 -6.61 -19.74 1.34
N VAL A 212 -5.41 -19.81 0.77
CA VAL A 212 -5.16 -19.60 -0.66
C VAL A 212 -5.34 -20.93 -1.39
N ASP A 213 -6.33 -21.02 -2.28
CA ASP A 213 -6.70 -22.27 -2.99
C ASP A 213 -5.56 -22.82 -3.88
N LYS A 214 -4.89 -21.95 -4.65
CA LYS A 214 -3.79 -22.35 -5.56
C LYS A 214 -2.56 -21.47 -5.43
N THR A 215 -2.69 -20.21 -5.82
CA THR A 215 -1.61 -19.23 -5.83
C THR A 215 -2.16 -17.89 -5.34
N LEU A 216 -1.29 -17.08 -4.76
CA LEU A 216 -1.69 -15.77 -4.31
C LEU A 216 -2.12 -14.88 -5.47
N ARG A 217 -1.45 -15.00 -6.62
CA ARG A 217 -1.86 -14.41 -7.89
C ARG A 217 -3.35 -14.62 -8.18
N ARG A 218 -3.83 -15.87 -8.13
CA ARG A 218 -5.24 -16.19 -8.36
C ARG A 218 -6.15 -15.60 -7.29
N GLU A 219 -5.71 -15.57 -6.05
CA GLU A 219 -6.47 -14.97 -4.95
C GLU A 219 -6.62 -13.45 -5.12
N VAL A 220 -5.59 -12.74 -5.59
CA VAL A 220 -5.65 -11.28 -5.85
C VAL A 220 -6.61 -10.95 -7.00
N PHE A 221 -6.87 -11.87 -7.94
CA PHE A 221 -7.93 -11.68 -8.94
C PHE A 221 -9.35 -11.71 -8.34
N SER A 222 -9.54 -12.34 -7.19
CA SER A 222 -10.84 -12.33 -6.52
C SER A 222 -11.14 -10.92 -5.97
N ARG A 223 -12.43 -10.59 -5.83
CA ARG A 223 -12.82 -9.32 -5.20
C ARG A 223 -12.30 -9.22 -3.77
N ARG A 224 -12.48 -10.25 -2.95
CA ARG A 224 -12.03 -10.27 -1.54
C ARG A 224 -10.50 -10.08 -1.43
N GLY A 225 -9.72 -10.78 -2.26
CA GLY A 225 -8.27 -10.73 -2.23
C GLY A 225 -7.78 -9.35 -2.68
N SER A 226 -8.28 -8.86 -3.81
CA SER A 226 -7.97 -7.52 -4.31
C SER A 226 -8.36 -6.42 -3.34
N VAL A 227 -9.53 -6.52 -2.68
CA VAL A 227 -9.96 -5.53 -1.69
C VAL A 227 -9.08 -5.57 -0.44
N TRP A 228 -8.69 -6.75 0.04
CA TRP A 228 -7.81 -6.87 1.19
C TRP A 228 -6.42 -6.30 0.90
N PHE A 229 -5.75 -6.76 -0.16
CA PHE A 229 -4.41 -6.27 -0.51
C PHE A 229 -4.42 -4.83 -0.99
N GLY A 230 -5.46 -4.38 -1.68
CA GLY A 230 -5.62 -2.98 -2.09
C GLY A 230 -5.87 -2.06 -0.90
N THR A 231 -6.65 -2.50 0.09
CA THR A 231 -6.80 -1.76 1.35
C THR A 231 -5.47 -1.67 2.10
N LEU A 232 -4.69 -2.76 2.12
CA LEU A 232 -3.35 -2.77 2.70
C LEU A 232 -2.41 -1.82 1.95
N HIS A 233 -2.40 -1.86 0.62
CA HIS A 233 -1.59 -0.98 -0.21
C HIS A 233 -1.95 0.50 -0.01
N LEU A 234 -3.22 0.82 0.21
CA LEU A 234 -3.66 2.20 0.40
C LEU A 234 -3.41 2.74 1.83
N LEU A 235 -3.71 1.93 2.85
CA LEU A 235 -3.82 2.36 4.25
C LEU A 235 -2.83 1.65 5.21
N GLY A 236 -2.22 0.57 4.78
CA GLY A 236 -1.41 -0.34 5.59
C GLY A 236 0.01 0.11 5.90
N TYR A 237 0.41 1.29 5.46
CA TYR A 237 1.71 1.89 5.74
C TYR A 237 1.56 3.23 6.49
N PRO A 238 2.41 3.49 7.49
CA PRO A 238 2.32 4.71 8.29
C PRO A 238 2.89 5.90 7.52
N VAL A 239 2.09 6.97 7.41
CA VAL A 239 2.48 8.27 6.87
C VAL A 239 1.73 9.38 7.60
N ASP A 240 2.33 10.56 7.66
CA ASP A 240 1.75 11.80 8.18
C ASP A 240 1.51 12.80 7.03
N TYR A 241 0.73 12.37 6.05
CA TYR A 241 0.39 13.22 4.92
C TYR A 241 -0.73 14.19 5.27
N PRO A 242 -0.62 15.49 4.90
CA PRO A 242 -1.64 16.48 5.22
C PRO A 242 -2.94 16.29 4.42
N SER A 243 -2.96 15.40 3.42
CA SER A 243 -4.14 15.08 2.61
C SER A 243 -4.07 13.67 2.04
N MET A 244 -5.23 13.04 1.86
CA MET A 244 -5.38 11.69 1.29
C MET A 244 -4.90 11.59 -0.17
N ILE A 245 -4.83 12.71 -0.89
CA ILE A 245 -4.37 12.74 -2.29
C ILE A 245 -2.96 12.15 -2.45
N TYR A 246 -2.09 12.31 -1.46
CA TYR A 246 -0.74 11.73 -1.49
C TYR A 246 -0.76 10.21 -1.31
N ARG A 247 -1.70 9.66 -0.53
CA ARG A 247 -1.91 8.20 -0.49
C ARG A 247 -2.45 7.68 -1.82
N PHE A 248 -3.28 8.44 -2.54
CA PHE A 248 -3.73 8.07 -3.88
C PHE A 248 -2.59 8.11 -4.89
N ALA A 249 -1.69 9.09 -4.80
CA ALA A 249 -0.49 9.12 -5.61
C ALA A 249 0.42 7.91 -5.31
N ASP A 250 0.68 7.61 -4.03
CA ASP A 250 1.48 6.46 -3.61
C ASP A 250 0.82 5.12 -3.99
N TYR A 251 -0.51 5.04 -4.04
CA TYR A 251 -1.19 3.84 -4.53
C TYR A 251 -0.77 3.50 -5.97
N ASN A 252 -0.61 4.53 -6.81
CA ASN A 252 -0.20 4.38 -8.20
C ASN A 252 1.33 4.30 -8.38
N ALA A 253 2.09 5.05 -7.59
CA ALA A 253 3.54 5.22 -7.76
C ALA A 253 4.39 4.34 -6.83
N GLY A 254 3.79 3.65 -5.86
CA GLY A 254 4.49 2.90 -4.82
C GLY A 254 4.49 3.62 -3.47
N TRP A 255 4.67 2.84 -2.40
CA TRP A 255 4.69 3.38 -1.04
C TRP A 255 5.76 4.44 -0.88
N TYR A 256 5.38 5.53 -0.20
CA TYR A 256 6.24 6.68 0.10
C TYR A 256 6.70 7.51 -1.10
N ALA A 257 6.22 7.24 -2.32
CA ALA A 257 6.60 8.00 -3.51
C ALA A 257 6.38 9.51 -3.34
N SER A 258 5.26 9.95 -2.75
CA SER A 258 4.96 11.37 -2.54
C SER A 258 5.91 12.04 -1.54
N ARG A 259 6.26 11.33 -0.46
CA ARG A 259 7.26 11.75 0.52
C ARG A 259 8.63 11.89 -0.14
N ASN A 260 9.04 10.89 -0.89
CA ASN A 260 10.35 10.82 -1.51
C ASN A 260 10.48 11.84 -2.64
N ALA A 261 9.42 12.09 -3.41
CA ALA A 261 9.39 13.14 -4.41
C ALA A 261 9.61 14.52 -3.76
N ALA A 262 9.06 14.75 -2.57
CA ALA A 262 9.29 16.00 -1.83
C ALA A 262 10.75 16.15 -1.38
N PHE A 263 11.37 15.04 -0.96
CA PHE A 263 12.80 15.01 -0.67
C PHE A 263 13.65 15.30 -1.91
N GLN A 264 13.36 14.68 -3.06
CA GLN A 264 14.03 14.97 -4.32
C GLN A 264 13.91 16.46 -4.69
N ALA A 265 12.75 17.09 -4.46
CA ALA A 265 12.56 18.52 -4.70
C ALA A 265 13.45 19.39 -3.78
N ALA A 266 13.58 19.02 -2.49
CA ALA A 266 14.49 19.69 -1.57
C ALA A 266 15.96 19.53 -1.98
N VAL A 267 16.36 18.34 -2.45
CA VAL A 267 17.71 18.09 -2.99
C VAL A 267 17.96 18.91 -4.25
N MET A 268 16.99 18.97 -5.17
CA MET A 268 17.06 19.80 -6.38
C MET A 268 17.27 21.28 -6.02
N GLN A 269 16.54 21.81 -5.03
CA GLN A 269 16.71 23.18 -4.56
C GLN A 269 18.10 23.44 -3.96
N LEU A 270 18.64 22.50 -3.19
CA LEU A 270 19.95 22.63 -2.54
C LEU A 270 21.14 22.54 -3.51
N THR A 271 20.97 21.81 -4.61
CA THR A 271 22.06 21.45 -5.54
C THR A 271 21.97 22.18 -6.89
N GLY A 272 20.80 22.69 -7.26
CA GLY A 272 20.53 23.21 -8.60
C GLY A 272 20.45 22.15 -9.70
N ARG A 273 20.58 20.86 -9.36
CA ARG A 273 20.53 19.75 -10.33
C ARG A 273 19.08 19.39 -10.63
N ARG A 274 18.73 19.27 -11.91
CA ARG A 274 17.42 18.72 -12.32
C ARG A 274 17.33 17.26 -11.90
N LEU A 275 16.22 16.91 -11.26
CA LEU A 275 15.88 15.53 -10.87
C LEU A 275 14.48 15.20 -11.39
N ALA A 276 14.28 13.94 -11.78
CA ALA A 276 12.94 13.39 -11.88
C ALA A 276 12.37 13.35 -10.46
N LEU A 277 11.17 13.90 -10.27
CA LEU A 277 10.52 13.96 -8.97
C LEU A 277 9.53 12.81 -8.85
N ASP A 278 10.02 11.60 -9.10
CA ASP A 278 9.30 10.33 -9.21
C ASP A 278 9.20 9.57 -7.88
N GLY A 279 10.04 9.90 -6.90
CA GLY A 279 10.11 9.19 -5.61
C GLY A 279 11.22 8.15 -5.52
N ASP A 280 11.97 7.90 -6.60
CA ASP A 280 13.08 6.96 -6.61
C ASP A 280 14.37 7.59 -6.06
N LEU A 281 14.79 7.12 -4.89
CA LEU A 281 15.96 7.64 -4.20
C LEU A 281 17.26 6.98 -4.67
N ILE A 282 17.17 5.71 -5.05
CA ILE A 282 18.26 4.87 -5.54
C ILE A 282 17.84 4.14 -6.81
N ARG A 283 18.80 3.48 -7.48
CA ARG A 283 18.46 2.51 -8.52
C ARG A 283 18.23 1.15 -7.87
N TYR A 284 17.11 0.53 -8.20
CA TYR A 284 16.77 -0.82 -7.76
C TYR A 284 17.19 -1.89 -8.77
N ASP A 285 17.49 -1.50 -10.02
CA ASP A 285 17.75 -2.39 -11.16
C ASP A 285 19.25 -2.68 -11.42
N GLY A 286 20.11 -2.52 -10.41
CA GLY A 286 21.54 -2.83 -10.48
C GLY A 286 22.36 -2.03 -9.48
N ASP A 287 23.68 -2.22 -9.49
CA ASP A 287 24.58 -1.60 -8.50
C ASP A 287 24.88 -0.11 -8.76
N GLY A 288 24.38 0.42 -9.88
CA GLY A 288 24.65 1.78 -10.35
C GLY A 288 24.05 2.88 -9.46
N VAL A 289 24.74 4.02 -9.40
CA VAL A 289 24.30 5.19 -8.60
C VAL A 289 23.25 6.01 -9.37
N GLY A 290 22.07 6.18 -8.78
CA GLY A 290 20.96 6.97 -9.35
C GLY A 290 21.22 8.48 -9.38
N SER A 291 20.42 9.22 -10.15
CA SER A 291 20.55 10.70 -10.24
C SER A 291 20.29 11.39 -8.89
N THR A 292 19.28 10.93 -8.15
CA THR A 292 18.99 11.40 -6.79
C THR A 292 20.15 11.12 -5.84
N GLU A 293 20.65 9.88 -5.81
CA GLU A 293 21.81 9.49 -5.00
C GLU A 293 23.04 10.34 -5.32
N LYS A 294 23.37 10.56 -6.60
CA LYS A 294 24.48 11.46 -7.02
C LYS A 294 24.29 12.88 -6.49
N ALA A 295 23.08 13.42 -6.56
CA ALA A 295 22.79 14.77 -6.07
C ALA A 295 22.94 14.85 -4.54
N VAL A 296 22.44 13.86 -3.80
CA VAL A 296 22.60 13.79 -2.34
C VAL A 296 24.07 13.62 -1.94
N LEU A 297 24.84 12.80 -2.67
CA LEU A 297 26.29 12.63 -2.45
C LEU A 297 27.04 13.95 -2.63
N SER A 298 26.63 14.81 -3.58
CA SER A 298 27.24 16.14 -3.73
C SER A 298 27.02 17.09 -2.54
N LEU A 299 26.07 16.76 -1.64
CA LEU A 299 25.80 17.49 -0.41
C LEU A 299 26.57 16.92 0.81
N GLN A 300 27.35 15.85 0.65
CA GLN A 300 28.01 15.12 1.74
C GLN A 300 28.65 16.03 2.79
N SER A 301 29.56 16.93 2.37
CA SER A 301 30.28 17.83 3.28
C SER A 301 29.35 18.82 3.99
N ARG A 302 28.27 19.25 3.33
CA ARG A 302 27.26 20.16 3.91
C ARG A 302 26.35 19.44 4.91
N LEU A 303 26.09 18.15 4.68
CA LEU A 303 25.26 17.31 5.54
C LEU A 303 26.05 16.78 6.76
N GLY A 304 27.38 16.65 6.64
CA GLY A 304 28.22 16.06 7.68
C GLY A 304 28.01 14.55 7.85
N ILE A 305 27.67 13.85 6.77
CA ILE A 305 27.35 12.41 6.77
C ILE A 305 28.35 11.69 5.86
N SER A 306 28.82 10.50 6.22
CA SER A 306 29.72 9.71 5.35
C SER A 306 28.98 9.17 4.12
N VAL A 307 29.72 8.90 3.03
CA VAL A 307 29.15 8.31 1.79
C VAL A 307 28.41 7.00 2.06
N SER A 308 29.01 6.09 2.84
CA SER A 308 28.38 4.81 3.17
C SER A 308 27.08 4.98 3.97
N SER A 309 27.05 5.92 4.91
CA SER A 309 25.86 6.23 5.69
C SER A 309 24.78 6.92 4.84
N LEU A 310 25.15 7.77 3.89
CA LEU A 310 24.22 8.39 2.93
C LEU A 310 23.51 7.31 2.11
N ARG A 311 24.25 6.42 1.46
CA ARG A 311 23.67 5.36 0.62
C ARG A 311 22.75 4.45 1.42
N HIS A 312 23.20 3.99 2.60
CA HIS A 312 22.37 3.17 3.48
C HIS A 312 21.08 3.87 3.92
N GLN A 313 21.11 5.17 4.19
CA GLN A 313 19.89 5.88 4.56
C GLN A 313 18.95 6.12 3.36
N LEU A 314 19.47 6.26 2.14
CA LEU A 314 18.63 6.36 0.94
C LEU A 314 17.96 5.03 0.58
N THR A 315 18.55 3.88 0.95
CA THR A 315 17.90 2.57 0.74
C THR A 315 16.67 2.37 1.61
N LEU A 316 16.49 3.19 2.66
CA LEU A 316 15.26 3.21 3.46
C LEU A 316 14.09 3.90 2.74
N GLY A 317 14.24 4.30 1.47
CA GLY A 317 13.26 5.10 0.74
C GLY A 317 11.84 4.51 0.71
N GLU A 318 11.71 3.19 0.80
CA GLU A 318 10.43 2.47 0.85
C GLU A 318 9.98 2.14 2.29
N ASP A 319 10.77 2.54 3.29
CA ASP A 319 10.54 2.28 4.70
C ASP A 319 10.04 3.55 5.44
N PRO A 320 9.26 3.40 6.52
CA PRO A 320 8.83 4.53 7.34
C PRO A 320 10.01 5.29 7.99
N GLU A 321 11.09 4.59 8.32
CA GLU A 321 12.28 5.08 9.01
C GLU A 321 13.03 6.15 8.22
N PHE A 322 12.87 6.22 6.89
CA PHE A 322 13.57 7.23 6.09
C PHE A 322 13.25 8.66 6.54
N SER A 323 11.98 8.93 6.91
CA SER A 323 11.58 10.24 7.46
C SER A 323 12.27 10.57 8.80
N GLN A 324 12.82 9.57 9.47
CA GLN A 324 13.57 9.71 10.72
C GLN A 324 15.08 9.71 10.52
N SER A 325 15.55 9.37 9.32
CA SER A 325 16.96 9.33 8.97
C SER A 325 17.63 10.69 9.12
N THR A 326 18.94 10.67 9.40
CA THR A 326 19.76 11.88 9.44
C THR A 326 19.75 12.58 8.09
N VAL A 327 19.86 11.85 6.98
CA VAL A 327 19.79 12.39 5.60
C VAL A 327 18.53 13.21 5.39
N TRP A 328 17.36 12.65 5.71
CA TRP A 328 16.08 13.33 5.57
C TRP A 328 16.04 14.63 6.36
N LYS A 329 16.32 14.54 7.67
CA LYS A 329 16.28 15.67 8.60
C LYS A 329 17.26 16.77 8.17
N GLN A 330 18.46 16.39 7.73
CA GLN A 330 19.51 17.32 7.34
C GLN A 330 19.21 18.03 6.02
N VAL A 331 18.74 17.30 5.01
CA VAL A 331 18.33 17.88 3.73
C VAL A 331 17.22 18.89 3.94
N PHE A 332 16.14 18.53 4.63
CA PHE A 332 15.03 19.48 4.87
C PHE A 332 15.46 20.67 5.72
N ARG A 333 16.28 20.47 6.76
CA ARG A 333 16.82 21.58 7.56
C ARG A 333 17.59 22.59 6.70
N LEU A 334 18.47 22.12 5.81
CA LEU A 334 19.22 22.99 4.92
C LEU A 334 18.31 23.67 3.89
N ALA A 335 17.37 22.92 3.31
CA ALA A 335 16.49 23.42 2.26
C ALA A 335 15.51 24.46 2.80
N ASP A 336 14.94 24.23 3.99
CA ASP A 336 14.07 25.19 4.68
C ASP A 336 14.82 26.49 5.00
N LYS A 337 16.07 26.39 5.47
CA LYS A 337 16.91 27.54 5.75
C LYS A 337 17.19 28.36 4.49
N GLN A 338 17.47 27.70 3.37
CA GLN A 338 17.69 28.37 2.08
C GLN A 338 16.40 29.00 1.54
N ASN A 339 15.24 28.38 1.78
CA ASN A 339 13.94 28.83 1.32
C ASN A 339 13.32 29.93 2.20
N GLY A 340 13.80 30.11 3.42
CA GLY A 340 13.25 31.03 4.42
C GLY A 340 11.95 30.55 5.08
N ARG A 341 11.42 29.38 4.70
CA ARG A 341 10.22 28.74 5.25
C ARG A 341 10.23 27.23 5.01
N PRO A 342 9.51 26.44 5.82
CA PRO A 342 9.41 24.99 5.62
C PRO A 342 8.91 24.61 4.22
N LEU A 343 9.64 23.74 3.53
CA LEU A 343 9.20 23.10 2.29
C LEU A 343 8.10 22.04 2.53
N PRO A 344 7.30 21.68 1.52
CA PRO A 344 6.40 20.53 1.64
C PRO A 344 7.16 19.22 1.93
N ARG A 345 6.59 18.36 2.78
CA ARG A 345 7.14 17.01 3.08
C ARG A 345 6.47 15.90 2.27
N ALA A 346 5.46 16.26 1.48
CA ALA A 346 4.80 15.40 0.51
C ALA A 346 4.44 16.24 -0.72
N ARG A 347 4.51 15.64 -1.91
CA ARG A 347 4.09 16.23 -3.18
C ARG A 347 3.66 15.14 -4.15
N LEU A 348 2.85 15.48 -5.15
CA LEU A 348 2.50 14.53 -6.20
C LEU A 348 3.74 14.19 -7.05
N PRO A 349 4.07 12.90 -7.22
CA PRO A 349 5.17 12.48 -8.09
C PRO A 349 4.94 12.89 -9.55
N GLY A 350 6.01 13.27 -10.23
CA GLY A 350 6.03 13.68 -11.64
C GLY A 350 6.25 12.51 -12.58
N ILE A 351 5.52 11.41 -12.41
CA ILE A 351 5.66 10.19 -13.23
C ILE A 351 4.66 10.24 -14.39
N GLU A 352 5.14 9.96 -15.60
CA GLU A 352 4.29 9.67 -16.75
C GLU A 352 3.81 8.21 -16.68
N LEU A 353 2.52 7.99 -16.90
CA LEU A 353 1.91 6.66 -16.86
C LEU A 353 2.06 5.97 -18.22
N GLU A 354 2.75 4.84 -18.22
CA GLU A 354 2.90 3.99 -19.40
C GLU A 354 1.98 2.77 -19.32
N SER A 355 1.20 2.55 -20.37
CA SER A 355 0.46 1.29 -20.56
C SER A 355 0.13 1.11 -22.05
N PRO A 356 0.12 -0.13 -22.57
CA PRO A 356 -0.35 -0.40 -23.94
C PRO A 356 -1.76 0.10 -24.24
N LYS A 357 -2.56 0.41 -23.20
CA LYS A 357 -3.93 0.91 -23.29
C LYS A 357 -4.03 2.44 -23.27
N ILE A 358 -2.95 3.15 -22.96
CA ILE A 358 -2.94 4.60 -22.77
C ILE A 358 -2.56 5.29 -24.09
N THR A 359 -3.47 6.11 -24.63
CA THR A 359 -3.28 6.85 -25.89
C THR A 359 -2.96 8.34 -25.69
N ARG A 360 -2.83 8.79 -24.43
CA ARG A 360 -2.53 10.18 -24.04
C ARG A 360 -1.53 10.18 -22.89
N GLN A 361 -0.67 11.18 -22.77
CA GLN A 361 0.21 11.32 -21.59
C GLN A 361 -0.64 11.51 -20.33
N LEU A 362 -0.73 10.47 -19.50
CA LEU A 362 -1.35 10.52 -18.17
C LEU A 362 -0.25 10.58 -17.12
N THR A 363 -0.53 11.13 -15.94
CA THR A 363 0.45 11.25 -14.85
C THR A 363 -0.09 10.72 -13.53
N THR A 364 0.78 10.41 -12.58
CA THR A 364 0.36 10.06 -11.20
C THR A 364 -0.50 11.17 -10.58
N ALA A 365 -0.23 12.44 -10.89
CA ALA A 365 -1.07 13.55 -10.45
C ALA A 365 -2.49 13.47 -11.03
N TRP A 366 -2.63 13.14 -12.32
CA TRP A 366 -3.95 12.92 -12.93
C TRP A 366 -4.69 11.78 -12.24
N TYR A 367 -4.01 10.66 -11.99
CA TYR A 367 -4.59 9.52 -11.27
C TYR A 367 -5.09 9.93 -9.89
N ALA A 368 -4.21 10.56 -9.10
CA ALA A 368 -4.51 10.97 -7.74
C ALA A 368 -5.71 11.94 -7.68
N GLU A 369 -5.83 12.88 -8.61
CA GLU A 369 -6.96 13.81 -8.66
C GLU A 369 -8.28 13.14 -9.07
N ARG A 370 -8.23 12.15 -9.97
CA ARG A 370 -9.40 11.35 -10.33
C ARG A 370 -9.92 10.55 -9.14
N VAL A 371 -9.04 9.89 -8.39
CA VAL A 371 -9.41 9.21 -7.14
C VAL A 371 -9.91 10.21 -6.11
N ASN A 372 -9.22 11.34 -5.93
CA ASN A 372 -9.61 12.40 -4.99
C ASN A 372 -11.01 12.98 -5.29
N THR A 373 -11.37 13.11 -6.56
CA THR A 373 -12.73 13.50 -6.97
C THR A 373 -13.76 12.48 -6.49
N ARG A 374 -13.51 11.19 -6.72
CA ARG A 374 -14.39 10.09 -6.26
C ARG A 374 -14.47 10.02 -4.74
N TYR A 375 -13.35 10.26 -4.07
CA TYR A 375 -13.23 10.32 -2.63
C TYR A 375 -14.11 11.43 -2.03
N ARG A 376 -14.03 12.66 -2.56
CA ARG A 376 -14.89 13.78 -2.15
C ARG A 376 -16.37 13.49 -2.41
N GLN A 377 -16.70 12.91 -3.57
CA GLN A 377 -18.07 12.48 -3.88
C GLN A 377 -18.60 11.40 -2.91
N CYS A 378 -17.73 10.50 -2.46
CA CYS A 378 -18.09 9.53 -1.43
C CYS A 378 -18.33 10.20 -0.07
N LEU A 379 -17.44 11.10 0.35
CA LEU A 379 -17.58 11.85 1.60
C LEU A 379 -18.87 12.69 1.64
N ALA A 380 -19.28 13.27 0.51
CA ALA A 380 -20.53 14.00 0.40
C ALA A 380 -21.78 13.15 0.71
N ARG A 381 -21.67 11.80 0.65
CA ARG A 381 -22.76 10.88 1.02
C ARG A 381 -22.82 10.60 2.52
N VAL A 382 -21.85 11.03 3.32
CA VAL A 382 -21.85 10.76 4.77
C VAL A 382 -23.01 11.46 5.47
N ASN A 383 -23.44 12.64 4.98
CA ASN A 383 -24.59 13.41 5.48
C ASN A 383 -25.19 14.29 4.35
N PRO A 384 -26.24 13.83 3.64
CA PRO A 384 -26.87 14.61 2.56
C PRO A 384 -27.48 15.95 3.02
N SER A 385 -27.86 16.06 4.30
CA SER A 385 -28.62 17.18 4.87
C SER A 385 -27.80 18.43 5.21
N LEU A 386 -26.46 18.37 5.20
CA LEU A 386 -25.61 19.53 5.51
C LEU A 386 -25.21 20.37 4.28
N HIS A 387 -25.51 19.92 3.06
CA HIS A 387 -25.21 20.67 1.83
C HIS A 387 -26.44 21.37 1.23
N SER A 388 -27.62 21.25 1.84
CA SER A 388 -28.84 21.95 1.41
C SER A 388 -29.04 23.32 2.08
N HIS A 389 -28.21 23.70 3.06
CA HIS A 389 -28.40 24.93 3.84
C HIS A 389 -27.32 26.00 3.60
N SER A 390 -26.37 25.77 2.70
CA SER A 390 -25.32 26.74 2.36
C SER A 390 -25.77 27.78 1.31
N ASP A 391 -26.83 27.49 0.54
CA ASP A 391 -27.26 28.31 -0.60
C ASP A 391 -28.48 29.21 -0.31
N LEU A 392 -28.90 29.36 0.96
CA LEU A 392 -30.09 30.14 1.35
C LEU A 392 -29.78 31.34 2.28
N CYS A 393 -28.50 31.67 2.50
CA CYS A 393 -28.10 32.87 3.26
C CYS A 393 -27.35 33.88 2.39
N HIS A 394 -27.85 34.16 1.18
CA HIS A 394 -27.52 35.38 0.44
C HIS A 394 -28.71 35.77 -0.44
N THR A 395 -29.70 36.41 0.18
CA THR A 395 -30.63 37.36 -0.46
C THR A 395 -30.82 38.53 0.46
#